data_AF-A0A8S9ZPD5-F1
#
_entry.id   AF-A0A8S9ZPD5-F1
#
_cell.length_a   1.000
_cell.length_b   1.000
_cell.length_c   1.000
_cell.angle_alpha   90.00
_cell.angle_beta   90.00
_cell.angle_gamma   90.00
#
_symmetry.space_group_name_H-M   'P 1'
#
loop_
_entity.id
_entity.type
_entity.pdbx_description
1 polymer ?
#
loop_
_entity_poly.entity_id
_entity_poly.type
_entity_poly.pdbx_seq_one_letter_code
_entity_poly.pdbx_strand_id
1 'polypeptide(L)'
;KSQWSSYSNWTECSESCGGCGIRWRNRECFKKKKECNCFGNNREEEVCNLNVCIYPKQPTCCGQRYPASINGTFSCANYSISENKKN
;
A
#
# COMPACT_ATOMS: atom_id res chain seq x y z
N LYS A 1 -7.81 30.57 11.77
CA LYS A 1 -6.66 29.63 11.86
C LYS A 1 -7.22 28.22 11.74
N SER A 2 -6.66 27.41 10.86
CA SER A 2 -6.99 25.98 10.71
C SER A 2 -5.89 25.16 11.37
N GLN A 3 -6.24 24.06 12.01
CA GLN A 3 -5.31 23.22 12.74
C GLN A 3 -5.65 21.75 12.51
N TRP A 4 -4.62 20.92 12.32
CA TRP A 4 -4.78 19.46 12.29
C TRP A 4 -5.13 18.93 13.67
N SER A 5 -6.06 17.97 13.71
CA SER A 5 -6.20 17.06 14.85
C SER A 5 -4.94 16.18 14.97
N SER A 6 -4.80 15.52 16.12
CA SER A 6 -3.95 14.34 16.18
C SER A 6 -4.43 13.30 15.17
N TYR A 7 -3.50 12.51 14.64
CA TYR A 7 -3.88 11.35 13.86
C TYR A 7 -4.72 10.38 14.70
N SER A 8 -5.64 9.70 14.03
CA SER A 8 -6.29 8.50 14.55
C SER A 8 -5.27 7.42 14.83
N ASN A 9 -5.71 6.38 15.53
CA ASN A 9 -4.98 5.12 15.53
C ASN A 9 -4.86 4.59 14.09
N TRP A 10 -3.78 3.83 13.85
CA TRP A 10 -3.65 3.06 12.63
C TRP A 10 -4.79 2.04 12.52
N THR A 11 -5.27 1.80 11.30
CA THR A 11 -6.12 0.66 11.02
C THR A 11 -5.37 -0.64 11.28
N GLU A 12 -6.11 -1.73 11.38
CA GLU A 12 -5.53 -3.05 11.22
C GLU A 12 -4.82 -3.16 9.86
N CYS A 13 -3.80 -3.99 9.81
CA CYS A 13 -3.05 -4.26 8.60
C CYS A 13 -3.89 -5.12 7.66
N SER A 14 -3.95 -4.78 6.38
CA SER A 14 -4.74 -5.53 5.39
C SER A 14 -4.27 -6.98 5.21
N GLU A 15 -3.01 -7.28 5.54
CA GLU A 15 -2.42 -8.61 5.43
C GLU A 15 -1.72 -8.97 6.72
N SER A 16 -1.82 -10.22 7.17
CA SER A 16 -1.14 -10.73 8.37
C SER A 16 0.35 -11.07 8.19
N CYS A 17 0.85 -11.13 6.95
CA CYS A 17 2.21 -11.52 6.59
C CYS A 17 2.47 -11.20 5.11
N GLY A 18 3.72 -11.31 4.68
CA GLY A 18 4.16 -11.22 3.28
C GLY A 18 4.68 -9.84 2.88
N GLY A 19 4.72 -8.87 3.80
CA GLY A 19 5.24 -7.52 3.52
C GLY A 19 4.42 -6.73 2.51
N CYS A 20 3.18 -7.15 2.26
CA CYS A 20 2.24 -6.48 1.36
C CYS A 20 1.02 -5.90 2.08
N GLY A 21 0.98 -6.07 3.40
CA GLY A 21 -0.05 -5.47 4.21
C GLY A 21 0.11 -3.96 4.20
N ILE A 22 -1.01 -3.28 4.11
CA ILE A 22 -1.10 -1.83 4.18
C ILE A 22 -1.98 -1.48 5.38
N ARG A 23 -1.53 -0.49 6.15
CA ARG A 23 -2.37 0.17 7.15
C ARG A 23 -2.32 1.67 6.95
N TRP A 24 -3.39 2.34 7.37
CA TRP A 24 -3.50 3.78 7.22
C TRP A 24 -4.04 4.44 8.48
N ARG A 25 -3.83 5.74 8.61
CA ARG A 25 -4.44 6.57 9.65
C ARG A 25 -4.84 7.91 9.06
N ASN A 26 -5.85 8.53 9.67
CA ASN A 26 -6.37 9.81 9.22
C ASN A 26 -6.23 10.87 10.30
N ARG A 27 -6.23 12.13 9.89
CA ARG A 27 -6.39 13.29 10.76
C ARG A 27 -7.42 14.24 10.17
N GLU A 28 -8.09 14.99 11.03
CA GLU A 28 -9.10 15.96 10.62
C GLU A 28 -8.56 17.37 10.68
N CYS A 29 -9.03 18.21 9.76
CA CYS A 29 -8.71 19.62 9.76
C CYS A 29 -9.79 20.40 10.52
N PHE A 30 -9.47 20.85 11.72
CA PHE A 30 -10.33 21.75 12.47
C PHE A 30 -10.30 23.13 11.82
N LYS A 31 -11.49 23.61 11.41
CA LYS A 31 -11.70 24.91 10.77
C LYS A 31 -12.82 25.67 11.45
N LYS A 32 -12.66 27.00 11.57
CA LYS A 32 -13.72 27.92 12.04
C LYS A 32 -14.54 28.54 10.88
N LYS A 33 -14.09 28.41 9.63
CA LYS A 33 -14.74 28.91 8.40
C LYS A 33 -15.00 27.75 7.43
N LYS A 34 -15.71 28.00 6.31
CA LYS A 34 -16.04 26.97 5.30
C LYS A 34 -14.79 26.29 4.71
N GLU A 35 -13.69 27.01 4.53
CA GLU A 35 -12.44 26.46 3.96
C GLU A 35 -11.47 25.94 5.03
N CYS A 36 -10.88 24.78 4.75
CA CYS A 36 -9.79 24.20 5.53
C CYS A 36 -8.45 24.56 4.85
N ASN A 37 -7.59 25.31 5.53
CA ASN A 37 -6.26 25.68 5.03
C ASN A 37 -5.14 24.93 5.76
N CYS A 38 -5.36 23.67 6.12
CA CYS A 38 -4.30 22.86 6.69
C CYS A 38 -3.40 22.29 5.59
N PHE A 39 -2.09 22.54 5.70
CA PHE A 39 -1.10 22.04 4.74
C PHE A 39 -0.79 20.55 4.97
N GLY A 40 -0.69 19.80 3.88
CA GLY A 40 -0.36 18.37 3.85
C GLY A 40 -1.58 17.45 3.73
N ASN A 41 -1.33 16.14 3.61
CA ASN A 41 -2.39 15.15 3.43
C ASN A 41 -3.13 14.87 4.74
N ASN A 42 -4.41 14.53 4.64
CA ASN A 42 -5.24 14.08 5.77
C ASN A 42 -5.05 12.58 6.07
N ARG A 43 -4.51 11.82 5.11
CA ARG A 43 -4.27 10.37 5.20
C ARG A 43 -2.78 10.07 5.12
N GLU A 44 -2.35 9.14 5.94
CA GLU A 44 -1.01 8.55 5.94
C GLU A 44 -1.14 7.03 5.79
N GLU A 45 -0.22 6.43 5.07
CA GLU A 45 -0.22 5.01 4.73
C GLU A 45 1.19 4.43 4.89
N GLU A 46 1.28 3.20 5.38
CA GLU A 46 2.53 2.47 5.48
C GLU A 46 2.36 0.96 5.27
N VAL A 47 3.48 0.31 4.91
CA VAL A 47 3.57 -1.14 4.81
C VAL A 47 3.67 -1.75 6.20
N CYS A 48 2.96 -2.85 6.44
CA CYS A 48 2.91 -3.57 7.69
C CYS A 48 3.02 -5.09 7.48
N ASN A 49 3.24 -5.81 8.59
CA ASN A 49 3.38 -7.27 8.63
C ASN A 49 4.44 -7.81 7.65
N LEU A 50 5.68 -7.36 7.87
CA LEU A 50 6.87 -7.68 7.06
C LEU A 50 7.36 -9.12 7.19
N ASN A 51 6.85 -9.88 8.16
CA ASN A 51 7.22 -11.29 8.32
C ASN A 51 6.75 -12.12 7.13
N VAL A 52 7.55 -13.12 6.75
CA VAL A 52 7.18 -14.10 5.73
C VAL A 52 5.96 -14.90 6.14
N CYS A 53 5.15 -15.30 5.15
CA CYS A 53 4.01 -16.18 5.39
C CYS A 53 4.47 -17.64 5.55
N ILE A 54 3.81 -18.39 6.43
CA ILE A 54 4.06 -19.83 6.64
C ILE A 54 3.68 -20.62 5.38
N TYR A 55 2.63 -20.18 4.69
CA TYR A 55 2.19 -20.72 3.42
C TYR A 55 2.31 -19.67 2.32
N PRO A 56 2.60 -20.05 1.07
CA PRO A 56 2.60 -19.12 -0.06
C PRO A 56 1.25 -18.40 -0.13
N LYS A 57 1.25 -17.08 0.08
CA LYS A 57 0.03 -16.29 -0.11
C LYS A 57 -0.33 -16.27 -1.59
N GLN A 58 -1.64 -16.30 -1.86
CA GLN A 58 -2.21 -15.99 -3.16
C GLN A 58 -2.99 -14.67 -3.02
N PRO A 59 -2.61 -13.61 -3.75
CA PRO A 59 -1.50 -13.57 -4.70
C PRO A 59 -0.14 -13.49 -4.00
N THR A 60 0.87 -14.20 -4.52
CA THR A 60 2.25 -14.17 -3.99
C THR A 60 2.93 -12.82 -4.22
N CYS A 61 2.44 -12.10 -5.23
CA CYS A 61 2.99 -10.83 -5.69
C CYS A 61 1.94 -9.73 -5.55
N CYS A 62 2.40 -8.54 -5.17
CA CYS A 62 1.53 -7.46 -4.70
C CYS A 62 1.45 -6.33 -5.73
N GLY A 63 0.27 -5.71 -5.81
CA GLY A 63 -0.08 -4.78 -6.88
C GLY A 63 -0.32 -5.51 -8.20
N GLN A 64 0.20 -4.97 -9.30
CA GLN A 64 0.07 -5.54 -10.65
C GLN A 64 1.25 -6.46 -11.01
N ARG A 65 1.68 -7.29 -10.06
CA ARG A 65 2.81 -8.20 -10.25
C ARG A 65 2.37 -9.65 -10.24
N TYR A 66 3.01 -10.48 -11.04
CA TYR A 66 2.74 -11.91 -11.11
C TYR A 66 4.03 -12.71 -10.85
N PRO A 67 3.93 -13.92 -10.26
CA PRO A 67 5.11 -14.76 -10.07
C PRO A 67 5.63 -15.25 -11.42
N ALA A 68 6.90 -14.97 -11.72
CA ALA A 68 7.58 -15.41 -12.94
C ALA A 68 8.95 -16.02 -12.61
N SER A 69 9.47 -16.86 -13.50
CA SER A 69 10.86 -17.32 -13.42
C SER A 69 11.76 -16.35 -14.19
N ILE A 70 12.67 -15.67 -13.49
CA ILE A 70 13.63 -14.71 -14.06
C ILE A 70 15.02 -15.24 -13.73
N ASN A 71 15.82 -15.59 -14.74
CA ASN A 71 17.17 -16.16 -14.58
C ASN A 71 17.21 -17.34 -13.59
N GLY A 72 16.22 -18.23 -13.64
CA GLY A 72 16.13 -19.40 -12.75
C GLY A 72 15.65 -19.13 -11.33
N THR A 73 15.27 -17.89 -11.01
CA THR A 73 14.75 -17.49 -9.69
C THR A 73 13.28 -17.09 -9.81
N PHE A 74 12.42 -17.62 -8.93
CA PHE A 74 11.03 -17.16 -8.83
C PHE A 74 11.01 -15.75 -8.24
N SER A 75 10.50 -14.78 -9.01
CA SER A 75 10.47 -13.36 -8.64
C SER A 75 9.17 -12.73 -9.12
N CYS A 76 8.74 -11.65 -8.46
CA CYS A 76 7.55 -10.91 -8.88
C CYS A 76 7.88 -10.01 -10.08
N ALA A 77 7.40 -10.39 -11.27
CA ALA A 77 7.50 -9.58 -12.47
C ALA A 77 6.34 -8.59 -12.55
N ASN A 78 6.58 -7.40 -13.11
CA ASN A 78 5.49 -6.48 -13.47
C ASN A 78 4.67 -7.10 -14.61
N TYR A 79 3.35 -6.85 -14.62
CA TYR A 79 2.50 -7.16 -15.76
C TYR A 79 2.91 -6.30 -16.97
N SER A 80 3.91 -6.75 -17.73
CA SER A 80 4.16 -6.22 -19.06
C SER A 80 3.04 -6.75 -19.94
N ILE A 81 2.15 -5.88 -20.40
CA ILE A 81 1.42 -6.16 -21.64
C ILE A 81 2.52 -6.40 -22.67
N SER A 82 2.79 -7.65 -22.97
CA SER A 82 3.59 -7.98 -24.14
C SER A 82 2.83 -7.39 -25.31
N GLU A 83 3.28 -6.25 -25.83
CA GLU A 83 2.99 -5.92 -27.22
C GLU A 83 3.32 -7.19 -28.01
N ASN A 84 2.30 -7.71 -28.69
CA ASN A 84 2.45 -8.75 -29.70
C ASN A 84 3.54 -8.32 -30.68
N LYS A 85 4.79 -8.72 -30.45
CA LYS A 85 5.76 -8.91 -31.52
C LYS A 85 5.83 -10.41 -31.81
N LYS A 86 4.75 -10.89 -32.44
CA LYS A 86 4.90 -11.88 -33.50
C LYS A 86 5.71 -11.19 -34.60
N ASN A 87 6.95 -11.62 -34.80
CA ASN A 87 7.60 -11.67 -36.10
C ASN A 87 8.10 -13.09 -36.28
#